data_AF-A0A379IL73-F1
#
_entry.id   AF-A0A379IL73-F1
#
_cell.length_a   1.000
_cell.length_b   1.000
_cell.length_c   1.000
_cell.angle_alpha   90.00
_cell.angle_beta   90.00
_cell.angle_gamma   90.00
#
_symmetry.space_group_name_H-M   'P 1'
#
loop_
_entity.id
_entity.type
_entity.pdbx_description
1 polymer ?
#
loop_
_entity_poly.entity_id
_entity_poly.type
_entity_poly.pdbx_seq_one_letter_code
_entity_poly.pdbx_strand_id
1 'polypeptide(L)'
;MSAAELIHRASVAGLEMTVSQDGCLQLRADHPPSDNLLVELAAHKIEIIHALNAANDPMLSSAWLSRVARLLETCPDVLLEEGHLEPHDLAELGRADVVLVADIIRASPAWNHRPQRIEQAAEIHAVVEVKPKHIILTAASASQAWRVADAAQTNHLMSCDECHAATGRYCAAGIDLRQRYNNTPMEASE
;
A
#
# COMPACT_ATOMS: atom_id res chain seq x y z
N MET A 1 -4.52 -35.73 -11.95
CA MET A 1 -4.42 -34.97 -10.70
C MET A 1 -4.39 -33.50 -11.07
N SER A 2 -5.18 -32.66 -10.42
CA SER A 2 -5.28 -31.25 -10.81
C SER A 2 -4.17 -30.39 -10.16
N ALA A 3 -3.87 -29.24 -10.77
CA ALA A 3 -2.92 -28.28 -10.21
C ALA A 3 -3.31 -27.80 -8.81
N ALA A 4 -4.61 -27.59 -8.55
CA ALA A 4 -5.11 -27.18 -7.24
C ALA A 4 -4.88 -28.24 -6.16
N GLU A 5 -5.09 -29.53 -6.49
CA GLU A 5 -4.81 -30.64 -5.58
C GLU A 5 -3.32 -30.76 -5.27
N LEU A 6 -2.44 -30.53 -6.27
CA LEU A 6 -0.98 -30.54 -6.09
C LEU A 6 -0.51 -29.37 -5.22
N ILE A 7 -1.04 -28.16 -5.44
CA ILE A 7 -0.75 -26.98 -4.60
C ILE A 7 -1.16 -27.24 -3.16
N HIS A 8 -2.35 -27.81 -2.94
CA HIS A 8 -2.83 -28.14 -1.59
C HIS A 8 -1.95 -29.21 -0.91
N ARG A 9 -1.62 -30.30 -1.61
CA ARG A 9 -0.73 -31.35 -1.09
C ARG A 9 0.66 -30.83 -0.76
N ALA A 10 1.22 -29.96 -1.61
CA ALA A 10 2.51 -29.33 -1.35
C ALA A 10 2.45 -28.42 -0.12
N SER A 11 1.40 -27.62 0.02
CA SER A 11 1.18 -26.78 1.22
C SER A 11 1.06 -27.61 2.50
N VAL A 12 0.33 -28.73 2.48
CA VAL A 12 0.23 -29.66 3.62
C VAL A 12 1.59 -30.31 3.95
N ALA A 13 2.44 -30.50 2.95
CA ALA A 13 3.81 -30.98 3.13
C ALA A 13 4.79 -29.88 3.59
N GLY A 14 4.32 -28.65 3.85
CA GLY A 14 5.15 -27.53 4.27
C GLY A 14 5.93 -26.87 3.14
N LEU A 15 5.54 -27.08 1.88
CA LEU A 15 6.07 -26.34 0.74
C LEU A 15 5.24 -25.10 0.47
N GLU A 16 5.88 -23.96 0.57
CA GLU A 16 5.38 -22.71 0.05
C GLU A 16 5.75 -22.60 -1.44
N MET A 17 4.76 -22.29 -2.25
CA MET A 17 4.87 -22.19 -3.69
C MET A 17 4.49 -20.80 -4.14
N THR A 18 5.42 -20.09 -4.78
CA THR A 18 5.18 -18.74 -5.30
C THR A 18 5.62 -18.66 -6.75
N VAL A 19 5.02 -17.75 -7.51
CA VAL A 19 5.45 -17.44 -8.87
C VAL A 19 6.26 -16.16 -8.80
N SER A 20 7.53 -16.20 -9.20
CA SER A 20 8.36 -15.00 -9.26
C SER A 20 8.00 -14.11 -10.44
N GLN A 21 8.49 -12.87 -10.42
CA GLN A 21 8.19 -11.85 -11.45
C GLN A 21 8.63 -12.27 -12.87
N ASP A 22 9.60 -13.17 -12.99
CA ASP A 22 10.08 -13.77 -14.23
C ASP A 22 9.21 -14.96 -14.71
N GLY A 23 8.12 -15.27 -14.01
CA GLY A 23 7.20 -16.36 -14.34
C GLY A 23 7.68 -17.75 -13.92
N CYS A 24 8.76 -17.83 -13.14
CA CYS A 24 9.26 -19.11 -12.62
C CYS A 24 8.52 -19.54 -11.35
N LEU A 25 8.29 -20.85 -11.20
CA LEU A 25 7.79 -21.45 -9.96
C LEU A 25 8.94 -21.52 -8.94
N GLN A 26 8.80 -20.83 -7.82
CA GLN A 26 9.71 -20.90 -6.68
C GLN A 26 9.10 -21.75 -5.57
N LEU A 27 9.92 -22.66 -5.03
CA LEU A 27 9.57 -23.55 -3.94
C LEU A 27 10.41 -23.18 -2.72
N ARG A 28 9.77 -22.89 -1.60
CA ARG A 28 10.41 -22.80 -0.27
C ARG A 28 9.84 -23.91 0.60
N ALA A 29 10.70 -24.56 1.36
CA ALA A 29 10.29 -25.54 2.36
C ALA A 29 11.26 -25.51 3.53
N ASP A 30 10.74 -25.69 4.73
CA ASP A 30 11.55 -25.81 5.95
C ASP A 30 12.31 -27.15 6.01
N HIS A 31 11.82 -28.15 5.27
CA HIS A 31 12.41 -29.48 5.18
C HIS A 31 12.48 -29.94 3.72
N PRO A 32 13.44 -30.80 3.35
CA PRO A 32 13.53 -31.32 1.99
C PRO A 32 12.24 -32.05 1.59
N PRO A 33 11.61 -31.67 0.46
CA PRO A 33 10.44 -32.37 -0.05
C PRO A 33 10.82 -33.77 -0.55
N SER A 34 9.85 -34.67 -0.63
CA SER A 34 10.07 -36.00 -1.18
C SER A 34 10.32 -35.95 -2.70
N ASP A 35 11.22 -36.80 -3.19
CA ASP A 35 11.58 -36.86 -4.62
C ASP A 35 10.36 -37.11 -5.51
N ASN A 36 9.40 -37.91 -5.05
CA ASN A 36 8.15 -38.16 -5.77
C ASN A 36 7.32 -36.88 -5.92
N LEU A 37 7.23 -36.06 -4.87
CA LEU A 37 6.52 -34.78 -4.93
C LEU A 37 7.20 -33.79 -5.89
N LEU A 38 8.54 -33.77 -5.93
CA LEU A 38 9.28 -32.94 -6.88
C LEU A 38 9.04 -33.37 -8.33
N VAL A 39 9.00 -34.68 -8.62
CA VAL A 39 8.68 -35.21 -9.95
C VAL A 39 7.26 -34.84 -10.36
N GLU A 40 6.29 -34.97 -9.45
CA GLU A 40 4.89 -34.61 -9.70
C GLU A 40 4.72 -33.09 -9.95
N LEU A 41 5.39 -32.25 -9.16
CA LEU A 41 5.40 -30.79 -9.33
C LEU A 41 6.06 -30.36 -10.64
N ALA A 42 7.18 -31.00 -11.01
CA ALA A 42 7.87 -30.73 -12.26
C ALA A 42 7.01 -31.11 -13.48
N ALA A 43 6.29 -32.24 -13.40
CA ALA A 43 5.41 -32.70 -14.47
C ALA A 43 4.20 -31.79 -14.72
N HIS A 44 3.73 -31.05 -13.70
CA HIS A 44 2.56 -30.17 -13.78
C HIS A 44 2.92 -28.68 -13.57
N LYS A 45 4.17 -28.32 -13.82
CA LYS A 45 4.72 -26.98 -13.53
C LYS A 45 3.89 -25.86 -14.18
N ILE A 46 3.46 -26.04 -15.42
CA ILE A 46 2.77 -25.00 -16.20
C ILE A 46 1.36 -24.78 -15.64
N GLU A 47 0.63 -25.86 -15.37
CA GLU A 47 -0.72 -25.80 -14.82
C GLU A 47 -0.72 -25.21 -13.41
N ILE A 48 0.30 -25.51 -12.61
CA ILE A 48 0.52 -24.93 -11.28
C ILE A 48 0.77 -23.42 -11.37
N ILE A 49 1.65 -22.97 -12.27
CA ILE A 49 1.93 -21.54 -12.47
C ILE A 49 0.66 -20.81 -12.89
N HIS A 50 -0.14 -21.38 -13.81
CA HIS A 50 -1.41 -20.81 -14.22
C HIS A 50 -2.41 -20.73 -13.05
N ALA A 51 -2.55 -21.79 -12.26
CA ALA A 51 -3.46 -21.80 -11.11
C ALA A 51 -3.04 -20.79 -10.02
N LEU A 52 -1.74 -20.69 -9.73
CA LEU A 52 -1.22 -19.70 -8.78
C LEU A 52 -1.38 -18.27 -9.31
N ASN A 53 -1.11 -18.04 -10.60
CA ASN A 53 -1.34 -16.72 -11.20
C ASN A 53 -2.81 -16.35 -11.17
N ALA A 54 -3.72 -17.26 -11.54
CA ALA A 54 -5.16 -17.01 -11.52
C ALA A 54 -5.71 -16.75 -10.11
N ALA A 55 -5.11 -17.35 -9.07
CA ALA A 55 -5.47 -17.05 -7.68
C ALA A 55 -4.94 -15.69 -7.21
N ASN A 56 -3.77 -15.27 -7.70
CA ASN A 56 -3.15 -13.99 -7.38
C ASN A 56 -3.70 -12.82 -8.22
N ASP A 57 -4.28 -13.10 -9.40
CA ASP A 57 -4.76 -12.12 -10.37
C ASP A 57 -5.84 -11.18 -9.80
N PRO A 58 -6.88 -11.66 -9.08
CA PRO A 58 -7.90 -10.79 -8.51
C PRO A 58 -7.37 -9.88 -7.38
N MET A 59 -6.40 -10.37 -6.58
CA MET A 59 -5.76 -9.57 -5.53
C MET A 59 -4.82 -8.51 -6.10
N LEU A 60 -4.06 -8.85 -7.15
CA LEU A 60 -3.21 -7.89 -7.86
C LEU A 60 -4.04 -6.86 -8.62
N SER A 61 -5.11 -7.29 -9.30
CA SER A 61 -6.04 -6.44 -10.04
C SER A 61 -6.76 -5.44 -9.14
N SER A 62 -7.21 -5.85 -7.95
CA SER A 62 -7.86 -4.94 -6.98
C SER A 62 -6.89 -3.93 -6.35
N ALA A 63 -5.66 -4.37 -6.02
CA ALA A 63 -4.63 -3.48 -5.51
C ALA A 63 -4.13 -2.48 -6.57
N TRP A 64 -4.03 -2.93 -7.82
CA TRP A 64 -3.69 -2.10 -8.98
C TRP A 64 -4.78 -1.07 -9.26
N LEU A 65 -6.04 -1.50 -9.35
CA LEU A 65 -7.18 -0.60 -9.57
C LEU A 65 -7.28 0.47 -8.47
N SER A 66 -7.05 0.07 -7.22
CA SER A 66 -6.99 1.00 -6.08
C SER A 66 -5.89 2.05 -6.19
N ARG A 67 -4.76 1.73 -6.84
CA ARG A 67 -3.67 2.69 -7.06
C ARG A 67 -4.02 3.66 -8.17
N VAL A 68 -4.58 3.19 -9.28
CA VAL A 68 -5.04 4.02 -10.39
C VAL A 68 -6.13 4.98 -9.93
N ALA A 69 -7.14 4.48 -9.20
CA ALA A 69 -8.22 5.29 -8.64
C ALA A 69 -7.72 6.42 -7.72
N ARG A 70 -6.73 6.14 -6.86
CA ARG A 70 -6.10 7.17 -6.02
C ARG A 70 -5.39 8.26 -6.83
N LEU A 71 -4.71 7.90 -7.92
CA LEU A 71 -4.05 8.88 -8.80
C LEU A 71 -5.04 9.75 -9.58
N LEU A 72 -6.25 9.25 -9.78
CA LEU A 72 -7.37 9.94 -10.41
C LEU A 72 -8.29 10.63 -9.40
N GLU A 73 -7.95 10.58 -8.11
CA GLU A 73 -8.74 11.13 -7.00
C GLU A 73 -10.19 10.64 -7.00
N THR A 74 -10.38 9.34 -7.28
CA THR A 74 -11.70 8.69 -7.33
C THR A 74 -11.71 7.34 -6.62
N CYS A 75 -12.88 6.70 -6.56
CA CYS A 75 -13.04 5.34 -6.04
C CYS A 75 -12.89 4.29 -7.17
N PRO A 76 -12.32 3.11 -6.88
CA PRO A 76 -12.21 2.00 -7.83
C PRO A 76 -13.52 1.65 -8.55
N ASP A 77 -14.63 1.67 -7.81
CA ASP A 77 -15.95 1.32 -8.34
C ASP A 77 -16.41 2.30 -9.42
N VAL A 78 -16.10 3.59 -9.28
CA VAL A 78 -16.45 4.63 -10.25
C VAL A 78 -15.76 4.38 -11.59
N LEU A 79 -14.52 3.89 -11.59
CA LEU A 79 -13.80 3.58 -12.83
C LEU A 79 -14.47 2.46 -13.62
N LEU A 80 -15.06 1.48 -12.92
CA LEU A 80 -15.78 0.36 -13.53
C LEU A 80 -17.22 0.76 -13.90
N GLU A 81 -17.94 1.44 -13.02
CA GLU A 81 -19.34 1.85 -13.21
C GLU A 81 -19.51 2.85 -14.35
N GLU A 82 -18.57 3.79 -14.49
CA GLU A 82 -18.59 4.78 -15.58
C GLU A 82 -17.89 4.27 -16.86
N GLY A 83 -17.35 3.05 -16.84
CA GLY A 83 -16.73 2.40 -17.99
C GLY A 83 -15.41 3.02 -18.43
N HIS A 84 -14.67 3.66 -17.50
CA HIS A 84 -13.30 4.13 -17.78
C HIS A 84 -12.29 2.98 -17.78
N LEU A 85 -12.63 1.88 -17.09
CA LEU A 85 -11.93 0.61 -17.12
C LEU A 85 -12.97 -0.52 -17.11
N GLU A 86 -12.74 -1.55 -17.91
CA GLU A 86 -13.54 -2.77 -17.91
C GLU A 86 -12.87 -3.86 -17.07
N PRO A 87 -13.62 -4.86 -16.58
CA PRO A 87 -13.04 -6.01 -15.87
C PRO A 87 -11.95 -6.74 -16.67
N HIS A 88 -12.03 -6.71 -18.01
CA HIS A 88 -11.01 -7.27 -18.89
C HIS A 88 -9.71 -6.45 -18.89
N ASP A 89 -9.82 -5.11 -18.81
CA ASP A 89 -8.66 -4.23 -18.72
C ASP A 89 -7.86 -4.48 -17.43
N LEU A 90 -8.49 -4.96 -16.37
CA LEU A 90 -7.78 -5.31 -15.14
C LEU A 90 -6.82 -6.48 -15.34
N ALA A 91 -7.18 -7.47 -16.16
CA ALA A 91 -6.33 -8.60 -16.47
C ALA A 91 -5.19 -8.21 -17.42
N GLU A 92 -5.45 -7.30 -18.38
CA GLU A 92 -4.47 -6.87 -19.37
C GLU A 92 -3.53 -5.78 -18.84
N LEU A 93 -4.06 -4.81 -18.09
CA LEU A 93 -3.35 -3.65 -17.57
C LEU A 93 -2.94 -3.81 -16.11
N GLY A 94 -3.37 -4.86 -15.39
CA GLY A 94 -3.04 -5.08 -13.98
C GLY A 94 -1.54 -5.17 -13.65
N ARG A 95 -0.68 -5.28 -14.68
CA ARG A 95 0.79 -5.23 -14.59
C ARG A 95 1.40 -3.98 -15.24
N ALA A 96 0.59 -3.13 -15.86
CA ALA A 96 1.02 -1.90 -16.49
C ALA A 96 1.28 -0.80 -15.45
N ASP A 97 2.06 0.21 -15.84
CA ASP A 97 2.39 1.34 -15.00
C ASP A 97 1.13 2.16 -14.66
N VAL A 98 0.87 2.29 -13.35
CA VAL A 98 -0.35 2.93 -12.82
C VAL A 98 -0.41 4.44 -13.12
N VAL A 99 0.75 5.10 -13.26
CA VAL A 99 0.83 6.53 -13.58
C VAL A 99 0.50 6.74 -15.04
N LEU A 100 1.10 5.93 -15.93
CA LEU A 100 0.79 5.97 -17.36
C LEU A 100 -0.69 5.73 -17.64
N VAL A 101 -1.29 4.72 -16.99
CA VAL A 101 -2.73 4.44 -17.15
C VAL A 101 -3.58 5.60 -16.64
N ALA A 102 -3.25 6.17 -15.48
CA ALA A 102 -3.96 7.34 -14.97
C ALA A 102 -3.83 8.55 -15.92
N ASP A 103 -2.65 8.78 -16.49
CA ASP A 103 -2.41 9.87 -17.46
C ASP A 103 -3.26 9.67 -18.74
N ILE A 104 -3.34 8.44 -19.25
CA ILE A 104 -4.19 8.08 -20.40
C ILE A 104 -5.66 8.35 -20.08
N ILE A 105 -6.14 7.94 -18.90
CA ILE A 105 -7.52 8.19 -18.47
C ILE A 105 -7.77 9.70 -18.35
N ARG A 106 -6.87 10.48 -17.72
CA ARG A 106 -7.03 11.94 -17.61
C ARG A 106 -7.06 12.65 -18.96
N ALA A 107 -6.33 12.13 -19.95
CA ALA A 107 -6.33 12.65 -21.31
C ALA A 107 -7.62 12.31 -22.09
N SER A 108 -8.43 11.36 -21.60
CA SER A 108 -9.67 10.95 -22.27
C SER A 108 -10.74 12.05 -22.21
N PRO A 109 -11.42 12.37 -23.33
CA PRO A 109 -12.58 13.26 -23.33
C PRO A 109 -13.70 12.76 -22.41
N ALA A 110 -13.87 11.45 -22.26
CA ALA A 110 -14.87 10.86 -21.37
C ALA A 110 -14.61 11.23 -19.89
N TRP A 111 -13.33 11.32 -19.51
CA TRP A 111 -12.92 11.76 -18.18
C TRP A 111 -13.12 13.26 -17.99
N ASN A 112 -12.75 14.08 -18.99
CA ASN A 112 -12.87 15.53 -18.94
C ASN A 112 -14.31 16.05 -18.99
N HIS A 113 -15.21 15.32 -19.64
CA HIS A 113 -16.65 15.64 -19.71
C HIS A 113 -17.47 14.92 -18.65
N ARG A 114 -16.82 14.22 -17.71
CA ARG A 114 -17.50 13.58 -16.60
C ARG A 114 -18.31 14.65 -15.85
N PRO A 115 -19.61 14.44 -15.62
CA PRO A 115 -20.35 15.33 -14.74
C PRO A 115 -19.66 15.27 -13.39
N GLN A 116 -19.10 16.40 -12.92
CA GLN A 116 -18.63 16.55 -11.56
C GLN A 116 -19.83 16.30 -10.66
N ARG A 117 -20.07 15.04 -10.29
CA ARG A 117 -20.92 14.72 -9.16
C ARG A 117 -20.16 15.32 -7.99
N ILE A 118 -20.55 16.53 -7.61
CA ILE A 118 -20.26 17.10 -6.30
C ILE A 118 -20.60 15.96 -5.35
N GLU A 119 -19.58 15.35 -4.75
CA GLU A 119 -19.73 14.40 -3.67
C GLU A 119 -20.34 15.20 -2.50
N GLN A 120 -21.65 15.41 -2.57
CA GLN A 120 -22.44 15.73 -1.41
C GLN A 120 -22.27 14.55 -0.48
N ALA A 121 -21.58 14.84 0.62
CA ALA A 121 -21.67 14.12 1.86
C ALA A 121 -23.13 13.68 2.10
N ALA A 122 -23.41 12.42 1.83
CA ALA A 122 -24.60 11.74 2.27
C ALA A 122 -24.14 10.42 2.91
N GLU A 123 -23.95 10.51 4.23
CA GLU A 123 -24.01 9.44 5.22
C GLU A 123 -23.53 8.05 4.79
N ILE A 124 -22.26 7.79 5.10
CA ILE A 124 -21.75 6.44 5.30
C ILE A 124 -22.53 5.82 6.47
N HIS A 125 -23.53 4.98 6.17
CA HIS A 125 -24.00 3.99 7.11
C HIS A 125 -22.83 3.07 7.45
N ALA A 126 -22.35 3.21 8.67
CA ALA A 126 -21.26 2.41 9.22
C ALA A 126 -21.67 0.93 9.32
N VAL A 127 -21.26 0.12 8.35
CA VAL A 127 -20.80 -1.23 8.67
C VAL A 127 -19.40 -1.06 9.23
N VAL A 128 -19.30 -1.21 10.55
CA VAL A 128 -18.06 -1.19 11.29
C VAL A 128 -17.24 -2.42 10.90
N GLU A 129 -16.43 -2.29 9.85
CA GLU A 129 -15.14 -2.95 9.83
C GLU A 129 -14.12 -1.96 10.40
N VAL A 130 -13.57 -2.31 11.56
CA VAL A 130 -12.50 -1.55 12.23
C VAL A 130 -11.22 -1.72 11.42
N LYS A 131 -11.12 -0.97 10.32
CA LYS A 131 -9.83 -0.62 9.73
C LYS A 131 -9.16 0.34 10.71
N PRO A 132 -7.92 0.09 11.19
CA PRO A 132 -7.24 1.07 12.01
C PRO A 132 -7.08 2.32 11.15
N LYS A 133 -7.83 3.38 11.49
CA LYS A 133 -7.63 4.70 10.91
C LYS A 133 -6.18 5.06 11.22
N HIS A 134 -5.32 5.06 10.21
CA HIS A 134 -4.04 5.73 10.33
C HIS A 134 -4.38 7.21 10.48
N ILE A 135 -4.42 7.68 11.73
CA ILE A 135 -4.53 9.09 12.05
C ILE A 135 -3.25 9.71 11.49
N ILE A 136 -3.38 10.44 10.38
CA ILE A 136 -2.28 11.25 9.87
C ILE A 136 -2.15 12.41 10.84
N LEU A 137 -1.28 12.25 11.83
CA LEU A 137 -0.89 13.31 12.73
C LEU A 137 0.00 14.28 11.96
N THR A 138 -0.56 15.43 11.64
CA THR A 138 0.20 16.53 11.05
C THR A 138 0.46 17.58 12.12
N ALA A 139 1.46 18.45 11.91
CA ALA A 139 1.68 19.58 12.83
C ALA A 139 0.42 20.46 13.01
N ALA A 140 -0.49 20.46 12.05
CA ALA A 140 -1.77 21.16 12.13
C ALA A 140 -2.76 20.52 13.13
N SER A 141 -2.70 19.20 13.34
CA SER A 141 -3.49 18.48 14.35
C SER A 141 -2.77 18.32 15.69
N ALA A 142 -1.57 18.88 15.84
CA ALA A 142 -0.79 18.78 17.06
C ALA A 142 -1.33 19.69 18.18
N SER A 143 -1.19 19.20 19.41
CA SER A 143 -1.54 19.93 20.63
C SER A 143 -0.84 21.29 20.67
N GLN A 144 -1.49 22.27 21.31
CA GLN A 144 -0.91 23.61 21.44
C GLN A 144 0.44 23.57 22.17
N ALA A 145 0.58 22.69 23.18
CA ALA A 145 1.83 22.49 23.91
C ALA A 145 2.95 21.98 22.99
N TRP A 146 2.65 21.01 22.12
CA TRP A 146 3.63 20.49 21.16
C TRP A 146 4.08 21.57 20.17
N ARG A 147 3.15 22.33 19.61
CA ARG A 147 3.48 23.41 18.66
C ARG A 147 4.36 24.49 19.28
N VAL A 148 4.14 24.81 20.55
CA VAL A 148 5.00 25.76 21.30
C VAL A 148 6.40 25.18 21.53
N ALA A 149 6.51 23.90 21.89
CA ALA A 149 7.79 23.24 22.09
C ALA A 149 8.59 23.10 20.78
N ASP A 150 7.92 22.72 19.70
CA ASP A 150 8.49 22.62 18.34
C ASP A 150 9.01 23.98 17.85
N ALA A 151 8.19 25.03 17.94
CA ALA A 151 8.60 26.37 17.55
C ALA A 151 9.81 26.87 18.35
N ALA A 152 9.84 26.62 19.67
CA ALA A 152 10.96 27.02 20.52
C ALA A 152 12.26 26.28 20.15
N GLN A 153 12.17 24.96 19.87
CA GLN A 153 13.31 24.15 19.45
C GLN A 153 13.80 24.57 18.05
N THR A 154 12.90 24.72 17.09
CA THR A 154 13.22 25.11 15.71
C THR A 154 13.82 26.52 15.66
N ASN A 155 13.22 27.50 16.33
CA ASN A 155 13.74 28.86 16.38
C ASN A 155 15.14 28.92 17.00
N HIS A 156 15.41 28.13 18.06
CA HIS A 156 16.73 28.05 18.66
C HIS A 156 17.76 27.41 17.72
N LEU A 157 17.40 26.31 17.06
CA LEU A 157 18.27 25.66 16.06
C LEU A 157 18.62 26.58 14.89
N MET A 158 17.69 27.41 14.46
CA MET A 158 17.89 28.36 13.36
C MET A 158 18.70 29.60 13.76
N SER A 159 18.83 29.89 15.06
CA SER A 159 19.48 31.11 15.56
C SER A 159 20.76 30.88 16.37
N CYS A 160 21.04 29.64 16.79
CA CYS A 160 22.19 29.30 17.63
C CYS A 160 23.32 28.69 16.81
N ASP A 161 24.45 29.40 16.69
CA ASP A 161 25.63 28.95 15.95
C ASP A 161 26.30 27.71 16.57
N GLU A 162 26.13 27.50 17.88
CA GLU A 162 26.68 26.33 18.57
C GLU A 162 25.88 25.05 18.31
N CYS A 163 24.60 25.17 17.96
CA CYS A 163 23.73 24.02 17.72
C CYS A 163 23.81 23.54 16.25
N HIS A 164 24.01 22.24 16.07
CA HIS A 164 24.00 21.57 14.77
C HIS A 164 23.21 20.27 14.84
N ALA A 165 21.93 20.33 14.46
CA ALA A 165 21.02 19.19 14.54
C ALA A 165 21.51 17.98 13.70
N ALA A 166 22.08 18.23 12.52
CA ALA A 166 22.57 17.17 11.62
C ALA A 166 23.69 16.32 12.24
N THR A 167 24.51 16.92 13.12
CA THR A 167 25.62 16.23 13.81
C THR A 167 25.29 15.90 15.27
N GLY A 168 24.07 16.19 15.73
CA GLY A 168 23.64 15.96 17.12
C GLY A 168 24.32 16.87 18.14
N ARG A 169 24.93 17.99 17.72
CA ARG A 169 25.57 18.95 18.62
C ARG A 169 24.54 19.96 19.13
N TYR A 170 24.42 20.11 20.45
CA TYR A 170 23.50 21.07 21.07
C TYR A 170 24.21 21.79 22.22
N CYS A 171 23.97 23.10 22.37
CA CYS A 171 24.35 23.83 23.58
C CYS A 171 23.42 23.44 24.74
N ALA A 172 23.73 23.85 25.98
CA ALA A 172 22.94 23.50 27.16
C ALA A 172 21.44 23.88 27.00
N ALA A 173 21.15 25.10 26.53
CA ALA A 173 19.79 25.55 26.28
C ALA A 173 19.08 24.75 25.17
N GLY A 174 19.82 24.36 24.13
CA GLY A 174 19.32 23.51 23.05
C GLY A 174 19.00 22.08 23.49
N ILE A 175 19.76 21.53 24.46
CA ILE A 175 19.46 20.23 25.07
C ILE A 175 18.13 20.31 25.84
N ASP A 176 17.94 21.34 26.66
CA ASP A 176 16.71 21.51 27.44
C ASP A 176 15.48 21.70 26.55
N LEU A 177 15.62 22.45 25.44
CA LEU A 177 14.56 22.62 24.45
C LEU A 177 14.25 21.30 23.73
N ARG A 178 15.27 20.53 23.36
CA ARG A 178 15.11 19.22 22.71
C ARG A 178 14.45 18.21 23.63
N GLN A 179 14.81 18.20 24.91
CA GLN A 179 14.17 17.35 25.92
C GLN A 179 12.69 17.73 26.07
N ARG A 180 12.37 19.03 26.16
CA ARG A 180 10.98 19.48 26.21
C ARG A 180 10.19 19.08 24.97
N TYR A 181 10.76 19.26 23.78
CA TYR A 181 10.15 18.82 22.52
C TYR A 181 9.85 17.31 22.53
N ASN A 182 10.84 16.47 22.86
CA ASN A 182 10.69 15.01 22.88
C ASN A 182 9.69 14.52 23.93
N ASN A 183 9.59 15.21 25.07
CA ASN A 183 8.70 14.83 26.18
C ASN A 183 7.28 15.38 26.01
N THR A 184 7.05 16.26 25.03
CA THR A 184 5.71 16.80 24.76
C THR A 184 5.03 15.89 23.75
N PRO A 185 3.89 15.26 24.07
CA PRO A 185 3.16 14.45 23.10
C PRO A 185 2.52 15.35 22.03
N MET A 186 2.56 14.88 20.79
CA MET A 186 1.94 15.58 19.66
C MET A 186 0.41 15.62 19.80
N GLU A 187 -0.18 14.59 20.41
CA GLU A 187 -1.60 14.53 20.74
C GLU A 187 -1.88 15.18 22.10
N ALA A 188 -3.05 15.78 22.27
CA ALA A 188 -3.55 16.11 23.59
C ALA A 188 -4.09 14.82 24.22
N SER A 189 -3.56 14.41 25.36
CA SER A 189 -4.20 13.34 26.15
C SER A 189 -5.56 13.87 26.62
N GLU A 190 -6.65 13.29 26.11
CA GLU A 190 -7.98 13.36 26.74
C GLU A 190 -8.03 12.49 28.00
#